data_AF-A0AA39NEK9-F1
#
_entry.id   AF-A0AA39NEK9-F1
#
_cell.length_a   1.000
_cell.length_b   1.000
_cell.length_c   1.000
_cell.angle_alpha   90.00
_cell.angle_beta   90.00
_cell.angle_gamma   90.00
#
_symmetry.space_group_name_H-M   'P 1'
#
loop_
_entity.id
_entity.type
_entity.pdbx_description
1 polymer ?
#
loop_
_entity_poly.entity_id
_entity_poly.type
_entity_poly.pdbx_seq_one_letter_code
_entity_poly.pdbx_strand_id
1 'polypeptide(L)'
;MAAVLMGLFVGIAFYHIPESISGIRTWEAILYTSVGLQEYLIMMYEVYRLMMIDLPIFDREHSEGIVGIVPWVLSYHSAHTMLEDIIIPLLFSAITYFMVGLAPSTDRFFYYFAIALLNHYIAVTLAGFATAMTWDFAKAMTIANTAFMLHMYPCGFFIQADAIPIYAVDKMDFTSFIVLYITGQVLLLCLFKVNITMLGTKHQEDGPGHILNVPVPVLTLNSIMGITVNLMDYTLKVCPRRGRDATILQGITSCFKAGKVNVILGPSGSWKSSLLNLMAHRLWSNVQTTYVAKRTMTLNGVPAKPEVMSTLCSYVTQDDSTLLLYLTVQEMLQFSASLQLQSTMSKEKKRHRADEVMLKMGLKECHHTLIGNELLNGISGGEKQQFF
;
A
#
# COMPACT_ATOMS: atom_id res chain seq x y z
N MET A 1 3.65 -12.36 19.90
CA MET A 1 3.78 -11.88 21.30
C MET A 1 2.51 -11.22 21.82
N ALA A 2 2.04 -10.11 21.25
CA ALA A 2 0.87 -9.38 21.76
C ALA A 2 -0.38 -10.24 22.02
N ALA A 3 -0.81 -11.06 21.05
CA ALA A 3 -1.96 -11.96 21.21
C ALA A 3 -1.79 -13.00 22.34
N VAL A 4 -0.56 -13.45 22.62
CA VAL A 4 -0.28 -14.38 23.74
C VAL A 4 -0.45 -13.67 25.08
N LEU A 5 0.13 -12.47 25.22
CA LEU A 5 -0.05 -11.64 26.42
C LEU A 5 -1.52 -11.27 26.65
N MET A 6 -2.26 -11.01 25.56
CA MET A 6 -3.67 -10.67 25.63
C MET A 6 -4.54 -11.87 26.00
N GLY A 7 -4.29 -13.04 25.41
CA GLY A 7 -4.95 -14.29 25.77
C GLY A 7 -4.71 -14.67 27.23
N LEU A 8 -3.47 -14.50 27.72
CA LEU A 8 -3.13 -14.69 29.14
C LEU A 8 -3.88 -13.69 30.04
N PHE A 9 -3.96 -12.41 29.67
CA PHE A 9 -4.70 -11.41 30.45
C PHE A 9 -6.19 -11.76 30.57
N VAL A 10 -6.85 -12.11 29.46
CA VAL A 10 -8.26 -12.56 29.47
C VAL A 10 -8.42 -13.85 30.27
N GLY A 11 -7.53 -14.83 30.08
CA GLY A 11 -7.55 -16.09 30.80
C GLY A 11 -7.35 -15.97 32.31
N ILE A 12 -6.54 -15.00 32.77
CA ILE A 12 -6.35 -14.69 34.19
C ILE A 12 -7.56 -13.92 34.75
N ALA A 13 -8.08 -12.94 34.02
CA ALA A 13 -9.22 -12.12 34.46
C ALA A 13 -10.51 -12.94 34.66
N PHE A 14 -10.66 -14.04 33.92
CA PHE A 14 -11.85 -14.90 33.92
C PHE A 14 -11.52 -16.37 34.26
N TYR A 15 -10.49 -16.60 35.07
CA TYR A 15 -10.02 -17.94 35.43
C TYR A 15 -11.08 -18.77 36.18
N HIS A 16 -11.49 -19.90 35.60
CA HIS A 16 -12.42 -20.90 36.17
C HIS A 16 -13.66 -20.32 36.87
N ILE A 17 -14.61 -19.85 36.08
CA ILE A 17 -15.89 -19.32 36.58
C ILE A 17 -16.83 -20.46 37.03
N PRO A 18 -17.51 -20.32 38.18
CA PRO A 18 -18.50 -21.29 38.62
C PRO A 18 -19.74 -21.35 37.71
N GLU A 19 -20.24 -22.56 37.46
CA GLU A 19 -21.49 -22.79 36.74
C GLU A 19 -22.70 -22.40 37.60
N SER A 20 -23.06 -21.11 37.57
CA SER A 20 -24.25 -20.56 38.23
C SER A 20 -25.10 -19.72 37.29
N ILE A 21 -26.39 -19.58 37.61
CA ILE A 21 -27.32 -18.69 36.87
C ILE A 21 -26.83 -17.23 36.92
N SER A 22 -26.22 -16.81 38.02
CA SER A 22 -25.57 -15.49 38.13
C SER A 22 -24.33 -15.34 37.25
N GLY A 23 -23.65 -16.45 36.92
CA GLY A 23 -22.48 -16.48 36.05
C GLY A 23 -22.79 -16.37 34.55
N ILE A 24 -24.04 -16.56 34.11
CA ILE A 24 -24.43 -16.48 32.68
C ILE A 24 -23.98 -15.17 32.05
N ARG A 25 -24.21 -14.03 32.74
CA ARG A 25 -23.77 -12.71 32.28
C ARG A 25 -22.24 -12.58 32.22
N THR A 26 -21.51 -13.30 33.07
CA THR A 26 -20.04 -13.33 33.02
C THR A 26 -19.54 -14.17 31.84
N TRP A 27 -20.18 -15.31 31.55
CA TRP A 27 -19.89 -16.11 30.34
C TRP A 27 -20.12 -15.30 29.06
N GLU A 28 -21.23 -14.56 28.99
CA GLU A 28 -21.51 -13.63 27.89
C GLU A 28 -20.44 -12.53 27.77
N ALA A 29 -20.06 -11.92 28.89
CA ALA A 29 -19.01 -10.90 28.94
C ALA A 29 -17.65 -11.44 28.48
N ILE A 30 -17.30 -12.70 28.75
CA ILE A 30 -16.06 -13.32 28.23
C ILE A 30 -16.10 -13.45 26.72
N LEU A 31 -17.20 -13.97 26.17
CA LEU A 31 -17.30 -14.21 24.73
C LEU A 31 -17.18 -12.89 23.98
N TYR A 32 -17.91 -11.87 24.44
CA TYR A 32 -17.80 -10.49 23.96
C TYR A 32 -16.37 -9.93 24.11
N THR A 33 -15.81 -9.94 25.32
CA THR A 33 -14.50 -9.32 25.60
C THR A 33 -13.35 -10.04 24.88
N SER A 34 -13.37 -11.37 24.81
CA SER A 34 -12.29 -12.15 24.21
C SER A 34 -12.22 -11.95 22.70
N VAL A 35 -13.36 -11.97 22.00
CA VAL A 35 -13.39 -11.72 20.54
C VAL A 35 -13.02 -10.26 20.25
N GLY A 36 -13.69 -9.30 20.88
CA GLY A 36 -13.51 -7.88 20.54
C GLY A 36 -12.13 -7.31 20.88
N LEU A 37 -11.50 -7.75 21.98
CA LEU A 37 -10.19 -7.20 22.37
C LEU A 37 -9.05 -7.77 21.51
N GLN A 38 -9.16 -9.01 21.04
CA GLN A 38 -8.25 -9.57 20.03
C GLN A 38 -8.44 -8.88 18.67
N GLU A 39 -9.69 -8.67 18.24
CA GLU A 39 -10.06 -7.97 17.00
C GLU A 39 -9.51 -6.53 16.95
N TYR A 40 -9.63 -5.79 18.07
CA TYR A 40 -9.11 -4.42 18.18
C TYR A 40 -7.59 -4.33 17.94
N LEU A 41 -6.82 -5.25 18.55
CA LEU A 41 -5.36 -5.24 18.46
C LEU A 41 -4.86 -5.57 17.05
N ILE A 42 -5.47 -6.54 16.36
CA ILE A 42 -5.08 -6.83 14.98
C ILE A 42 -5.44 -5.66 14.07
N MET A 43 -6.64 -5.06 14.19
CA MET A 43 -7.02 -3.88 13.40
C MET A 43 -6.00 -2.74 13.56
N MET A 44 -5.60 -2.41 14.78
CA MET A 44 -4.59 -1.36 15.01
C MET A 44 -3.24 -1.67 14.37
N TYR A 45 -2.77 -2.92 14.50
CA TYR A 45 -1.52 -3.36 13.89
C TYR A 45 -1.58 -3.33 12.37
N GLU A 46 -2.69 -3.77 11.79
CA GLU A 46 -2.94 -3.79 10.35
C GLU A 46 -2.93 -2.37 9.75
N VAL A 47 -3.64 -1.42 10.38
CA VAL A 47 -3.62 0.00 9.99
C VAL A 47 -2.19 0.56 10.02
N TYR A 48 -1.39 0.21 11.03
CA TYR A 48 0.00 0.65 11.10
C TYR A 48 0.86 0.05 9.97
N ARG A 49 0.79 -1.27 9.77
CA ARG A 49 1.60 -1.98 8.77
C ARG A 49 1.29 -1.48 7.35
N LEU A 50 0.01 -1.46 6.98
CA LEU A 50 -0.43 -0.96 5.68
C LEU A 50 0.04 0.47 5.44
N MET A 51 -0.16 1.38 6.41
CA MET A 51 0.14 2.81 6.22
C MET A 51 1.63 3.14 6.19
N MET A 52 2.44 2.47 7.01
CA MET A 52 3.86 2.82 7.19
C MET A 52 4.80 2.02 6.29
N ILE A 53 4.37 0.85 5.80
CA ILE A 53 5.22 -0.09 5.06
C ILE A 53 4.64 -0.36 3.67
N ASP A 54 3.45 -0.96 3.60
CA ASP A 54 2.99 -1.57 2.34
C ASP A 54 2.40 -0.57 1.34
N LEU A 55 1.57 0.38 1.78
CA LEU A 55 0.95 1.40 0.91
C LEU A 55 1.98 2.32 0.24
N PRO A 56 3.04 2.81 0.91
CA PRO A 56 4.11 3.57 0.25
C PRO A 56 4.86 2.79 -0.83
N ILE A 57 5.05 1.48 -0.66
CA ILE A 57 5.67 0.60 -1.66
C ILE A 57 4.68 0.38 -2.82
N PHE A 58 3.42 0.07 -2.50
CA PHE A 58 2.36 -0.11 -3.47
C PHE A 58 2.13 1.12 -4.36
N ASP A 59 2.06 2.33 -3.80
CA ASP A 59 1.86 3.55 -4.60
C ASP A 59 2.99 3.75 -5.60
N ARG A 60 4.23 3.49 -5.19
CA ARG A 60 5.39 3.52 -6.08
C ARG A 60 5.24 2.50 -7.21
N GLU A 61 5.08 1.22 -6.89
CA GLU A 61 4.97 0.13 -7.89
C GLU A 61 3.75 0.31 -8.81
N HIS A 62 2.65 0.86 -8.29
CA HIS A 62 1.45 1.19 -9.06
C HIS A 62 1.68 2.41 -9.97
N SER A 63 2.37 3.45 -9.49
CA SER A 63 2.72 4.65 -10.28
C SER A 63 3.70 4.35 -11.42
N GLU A 64 4.60 3.36 -11.23
CA GLU A 64 5.49 2.83 -12.25
C GLU A 64 4.77 1.85 -13.22
N GLY A 65 3.48 1.55 -12.97
CA GLY A 65 2.66 0.67 -13.80
C GLY A 65 2.98 -0.82 -13.66
N ILE A 66 3.76 -1.20 -12.64
CA ILE A 66 4.27 -2.56 -12.44
C ILE A 66 3.20 -3.46 -11.83
N VAL A 67 2.44 -2.95 -10.86
CA VAL A 67 1.46 -3.73 -10.08
C VAL A 67 0.05 -3.12 -10.20
N GLY A 68 -0.95 -3.98 -10.40
CA GLY A 68 -2.36 -3.59 -10.40
C GLY A 68 -3.01 -3.69 -9.01
N ILE A 69 -4.00 -2.85 -8.73
CA ILE A 69 -4.72 -2.78 -7.44
C ILE A 69 -5.27 -4.15 -7.02
N VAL A 70 -6.04 -4.82 -7.88
CA VAL A 70 -6.67 -6.12 -7.55
C VAL A 70 -5.63 -7.23 -7.33
N PRO A 71 -4.62 -7.42 -8.22
CA PRO A 71 -3.51 -8.32 -7.95
C PRO A 71 -2.79 -8.06 -6.62
N TRP A 72 -2.57 -6.78 -6.26
CA TRP A 72 -1.92 -6.42 -5.00
C TRP A 72 -2.76 -6.81 -3.79
N VAL A 73 -4.04 -6.40 -3.71
CA VAL A 73 -4.94 -6.74 -2.59
C VAL A 73 -5.04 -8.26 -2.41
N LEU A 74 -5.20 -9.01 -3.51
CA LEU A 74 -5.27 -10.48 -3.45
C LEU A 74 -3.94 -11.11 -3.00
N SER A 75 -2.80 -10.64 -3.51
CA SER A 75 -1.48 -11.11 -3.09
C SER A 75 -1.21 -10.81 -1.62
N TYR A 76 -1.62 -9.63 -1.16
CA TYR A 76 -1.46 -9.17 0.21
C TYR A 76 -2.17 -10.07 1.21
N HIS A 77 -3.48 -10.27 1.04
CA HIS A 77 -4.25 -11.15 1.94
C HIS A 77 -3.77 -12.61 1.84
N SER A 78 -3.42 -13.09 0.64
CA SER A 78 -2.93 -14.47 0.44
C SER A 78 -1.60 -14.74 1.17
N ALA A 79 -0.71 -13.75 1.24
CA ALA A 79 0.58 -13.89 1.91
C ALA A 79 0.44 -13.97 3.45
N HIS A 80 -0.41 -13.12 4.04
CA HIS A 80 -0.59 -13.05 5.50
C HIS A 80 -1.51 -14.15 6.06
N THR A 81 -2.45 -14.66 5.24
CA THR A 81 -3.42 -15.71 5.60
C THR A 81 -2.80 -16.88 6.37
N MET A 82 -1.71 -17.48 5.85
CA MET A 82 -1.19 -18.73 6.43
C MET A 82 -0.33 -18.54 7.69
N LEU A 83 0.40 -17.43 7.78
CA LEU A 83 1.40 -17.22 8.84
C LEU A 83 0.87 -16.36 9.99
N GLU A 84 -0.08 -15.46 9.72
CA GLU A 84 -0.59 -14.51 10.70
C GLU A 84 -2.07 -14.73 10.96
N ASP A 85 -2.91 -14.68 9.94
CA ASP A 85 -4.37 -14.65 10.14
C ASP A 85 -4.94 -15.95 10.70
N ILE A 86 -4.30 -17.10 10.43
CA ILE A 86 -4.69 -18.38 11.04
C ILE A 86 -4.00 -18.60 12.39
N ILE A 87 -2.69 -18.31 12.49
CA ILE A 87 -1.88 -18.66 13.67
C ILE A 87 -2.20 -17.76 14.87
N ILE A 88 -2.44 -16.46 14.64
CA ILE A 88 -2.66 -15.50 15.72
C ILE A 88 -3.99 -15.78 16.45
N PRO A 89 -5.16 -15.94 15.76
CA PRO A 89 -6.40 -16.36 16.42
C PRO A 89 -6.31 -17.76 17.02
N LEU A 90 -5.60 -18.70 16.39
CA LEU A 90 -5.46 -20.05 16.94
C LEU A 90 -4.75 -20.05 18.31
N LEU A 91 -3.65 -19.30 18.42
CA LEU A 91 -2.92 -19.15 19.68
C LEU A 91 -3.77 -18.41 20.73
N PHE A 92 -4.43 -17.31 20.34
CA PHE A 92 -5.30 -16.57 21.25
C PHE A 92 -6.44 -17.46 21.77
N SER A 93 -7.19 -18.11 20.86
CA SER A 93 -8.32 -18.98 21.20
C SER A 93 -7.90 -20.19 22.03
N ALA A 94 -6.75 -20.79 21.77
CA ALA A 94 -6.24 -21.89 22.60
C ALA A 94 -5.99 -21.43 24.05
N ILE A 95 -5.34 -20.27 24.23
CA ILE A 95 -5.05 -19.73 25.56
C ILE A 95 -6.34 -19.37 26.30
N THR A 96 -7.22 -18.56 25.69
CA THR A 96 -8.46 -18.12 26.37
C THR A 96 -9.40 -19.28 26.67
N TYR A 97 -9.59 -20.22 25.73
CA TYR A 97 -10.55 -21.31 25.90
C TYR A 97 -10.19 -22.24 27.06
N PHE A 98 -8.93 -22.67 27.13
CA PHE A 98 -8.48 -23.58 28.19
C PHE A 98 -8.25 -22.89 29.53
N MET A 99 -7.83 -21.61 29.57
CA MET A 99 -7.62 -20.89 30.84
C MET A 99 -8.91 -20.43 31.52
N VAL A 100 -9.91 -20.01 30.74
CA VAL A 100 -11.23 -19.66 31.30
C VAL A 100 -11.96 -20.91 31.81
N GLY A 101 -11.66 -22.08 31.22
CA GLY A 101 -12.41 -23.31 31.46
C GLY A 101 -13.75 -23.30 30.73
N LEU A 102 -13.76 -22.88 29.45
CA LEU A 102 -14.92 -23.07 28.58
C LEU A 102 -15.23 -24.57 28.41
N ALA A 103 -16.45 -24.87 27.96
CA ALA A 103 -17.01 -26.23 27.92
C ALA A 103 -16.01 -27.28 27.37
N PRO A 104 -15.78 -28.42 28.04
CA PRO A 104 -14.64 -29.31 27.76
C PRO A 104 -14.87 -30.22 26.53
N SER A 105 -15.05 -29.64 25.35
CA SER A 105 -15.44 -30.37 24.13
C SER A 105 -14.75 -29.81 22.87
N THR A 106 -14.12 -30.69 22.09
CA THR A 106 -13.25 -30.31 20.96
C THR A 106 -14.01 -29.64 19.80
N ASP A 107 -15.25 -30.05 19.55
CA ASP A 107 -16.16 -29.40 18.58
C ASP A 107 -16.42 -27.93 18.95
N ARG A 108 -16.71 -27.66 20.22
CA ARG A 108 -16.97 -26.30 20.73
C ARG A 108 -15.73 -25.41 20.67
N PHE A 109 -14.53 -25.98 20.84
CA PHE A 109 -13.28 -25.27 20.59
C PHE A 109 -13.17 -24.82 19.13
N PHE A 110 -13.45 -25.70 18.17
CA PHE A 110 -13.41 -25.35 16.74
C PHE A 110 -14.46 -24.30 16.36
N TYR A 111 -15.66 -24.31 16.95
CA TYR A 111 -16.63 -23.23 16.77
C TYR A 111 -16.13 -21.89 17.32
N TYR A 112 -15.56 -21.87 18.53
CA TYR A 112 -14.98 -20.66 19.12
C TYR A 112 -13.82 -20.10 18.28
N PHE A 113 -12.91 -20.97 17.83
CA PHE A 113 -11.83 -20.60 16.92
C PHE A 113 -12.34 -20.10 15.57
N ALA A 114 -13.34 -20.73 14.96
CA ALA A 114 -13.90 -20.30 13.68
C ALA A 114 -14.54 -18.90 13.78
N ILE A 115 -15.23 -18.59 14.89
CA ILE A 115 -15.77 -17.26 15.16
C ILE A 115 -14.63 -16.24 15.37
N ALA A 116 -13.59 -16.58 16.14
CA ALA A 116 -12.44 -15.71 16.35
C ALA A 116 -11.69 -15.42 15.03
N LEU A 117 -11.49 -16.43 14.19
CA LEU A 117 -10.88 -16.32 12.87
C LEU A 117 -11.70 -15.41 11.94
N LEU A 118 -13.03 -15.55 11.93
CA LEU A 118 -13.92 -14.75 11.11
C LEU A 118 -13.89 -13.26 11.50
N ASN A 119 -13.93 -12.96 12.81
CA ASN A 119 -13.82 -11.58 13.30
C ASN A 119 -12.41 -10.99 13.08
N HIS A 120 -11.35 -11.79 13.20
CA HIS A 120 -9.99 -11.37 12.82
C HIS A 120 -9.92 -10.92 11.34
N TYR A 121 -10.50 -11.69 10.41
CA TYR A 121 -10.58 -11.28 9.00
C TYR A 121 -11.43 -10.01 8.77
N ILE A 122 -12.49 -9.81 9.56
CA ILE A 122 -13.28 -8.57 9.51
C ILE A 122 -12.43 -7.37 9.95
N ALA A 123 -11.66 -7.48 11.03
CA ALA A 123 -10.73 -6.42 11.45
C ALA A 123 -9.64 -6.11 10.40
N VAL A 124 -9.02 -7.15 9.82
CA VAL A 124 -7.98 -6.98 8.78
C VAL A 124 -8.55 -6.27 7.55
N THR A 125 -9.74 -6.68 7.09
CA THR A 125 -10.38 -6.03 5.93
C THR A 125 -10.91 -4.63 6.26
N LEU A 126 -11.42 -4.40 7.46
CA LEU A 126 -11.81 -3.06 7.95
C LEU A 126 -10.61 -2.10 8.00
N ALA A 127 -9.45 -2.57 8.44
CA ALA A 127 -8.21 -1.79 8.40
C ALA A 127 -7.78 -1.49 6.94
N GLY A 128 -7.85 -2.47 6.04
CA GLY A 128 -7.65 -2.28 4.60
C GLY A 128 -8.57 -1.20 4.01
N PHE A 129 -9.85 -1.24 4.36
CA PHE A 129 -10.84 -0.22 3.96
C PHE A 129 -10.50 1.17 4.53
N ALA A 130 -10.23 1.28 5.83
CA ALA A 130 -9.95 2.55 6.50
C ALA A 130 -8.65 3.23 6.00
N THR A 131 -7.62 2.45 5.69
CA THR A 131 -6.37 2.96 5.10
C THR A 131 -6.55 3.41 3.65
N ALA A 132 -7.38 2.72 2.86
CA ALA A 132 -7.75 3.17 1.52
C ALA A 132 -8.60 4.46 1.51
N MET A 133 -9.29 4.81 2.59
CA MET A 133 -10.00 6.09 2.71
C MET A 133 -9.07 7.29 2.90
N THR A 134 -7.96 7.13 3.64
CA THR A 134 -7.05 8.25 3.94
C THR A 134 -5.60 7.82 4.12
N TRP A 135 -4.68 8.48 3.40
CA TRP A 135 -3.23 8.30 3.51
C TRP A 135 -2.60 9.09 4.68
N ASP A 136 -3.33 9.22 5.78
CA ASP A 136 -2.87 9.83 7.03
C ASP A 136 -3.14 8.84 8.17
N PHE A 137 -2.09 8.37 8.85
CA PHE A 137 -2.19 7.31 9.85
C PHE A 137 -3.16 7.67 10.99
N ALA A 138 -3.16 8.92 11.46
CA ALA A 138 -4.04 9.33 12.55
C ALA A 138 -5.51 9.35 12.09
N LYS A 139 -5.77 9.76 10.84
CA LYS A 139 -7.13 9.74 10.26
C LYS A 139 -7.61 8.32 9.98
N ALA A 140 -6.79 7.48 9.36
CA ALA A 140 -7.11 6.08 9.07
C ALA A 140 -7.41 5.31 10.37
N MET A 141 -6.57 5.48 11.39
CA MET A 141 -6.78 4.91 12.72
C MET A 141 -8.07 5.42 13.37
N THR A 142 -8.39 6.71 13.24
CA THR A 142 -9.66 7.27 13.75
C THR A 142 -10.88 6.68 13.05
N ILE A 143 -10.82 6.51 11.72
CA ILE A 143 -11.88 5.87 10.92
C ILE A 143 -12.06 4.42 11.35
N ALA A 144 -10.98 3.65 11.42
CA ALA A 144 -10.99 2.24 11.83
C ALA A 144 -11.57 2.07 13.24
N ASN A 145 -11.08 2.83 14.22
CA ASN A 145 -11.60 2.84 15.60
C ASN A 145 -13.09 3.21 15.65
N THR A 146 -13.54 4.19 14.86
CA THR A 146 -14.95 4.61 14.83
C THR A 146 -15.84 3.49 14.27
N ALA A 147 -15.43 2.85 13.18
CA ALA A 147 -16.15 1.74 12.58
C ALA A 147 -16.17 0.50 13.50
N PHE A 148 -15.04 0.15 14.12
CA PHE A 148 -14.95 -0.92 15.11
C PHE A 148 -15.91 -0.72 16.29
N MET A 149 -15.96 0.50 16.85
CA MET A 149 -16.94 0.84 17.90
C MET A 149 -18.38 0.65 17.40
N LEU A 150 -18.69 1.03 16.15
CA LEU A 150 -20.02 0.84 15.57
C LEU A 150 -20.39 -0.64 15.36
N HIS A 151 -19.43 -1.53 15.11
CA HIS A 151 -19.70 -2.99 15.05
C HIS A 151 -19.88 -3.63 16.42
N MET A 152 -19.22 -3.12 17.45
CA MET A 152 -19.30 -3.66 18.81
C MET A 152 -20.66 -3.43 19.49
N TYR A 153 -21.38 -2.35 19.18
CA TYR A 153 -22.67 -2.05 19.84
C TYR A 153 -23.81 -3.03 19.52
N PRO A 154 -24.03 -3.49 18.28
CA PRO A 154 -25.11 -4.43 17.94
C PRO A 154 -24.86 -5.90 18.35
N CYS A 155 -23.72 -6.24 18.96
CA CYS A 155 -23.32 -7.61 19.29
C CYS A 155 -24.13 -8.30 20.43
N GLY A 156 -25.37 -7.87 20.71
CA GLY A 156 -26.25 -8.47 21.73
C GLY A 156 -25.94 -8.12 23.19
N PHE A 157 -24.67 -7.86 23.52
CA PHE A 157 -24.21 -7.66 24.90
C PHE A 157 -24.70 -6.35 25.56
N PHE A 158 -24.71 -5.24 24.81
CA PHE A 158 -25.20 -3.94 25.30
C PHE A 158 -26.67 -3.68 24.96
N ILE A 159 -27.14 -4.23 23.85
CA ILE A 159 -28.50 -4.08 23.35
C ILE A 159 -29.03 -5.49 23.12
N GLN A 160 -30.04 -5.89 23.90
CA GLN A 160 -30.68 -7.21 23.77
C GLN A 160 -31.15 -7.40 22.32
N ALA A 161 -30.87 -8.57 21.74
CA ALA A 161 -31.11 -8.86 20.32
C ALA A 161 -32.54 -8.55 19.86
N ASP A 162 -33.55 -8.85 20.70
CA ASP A 162 -34.98 -8.61 20.41
C ASP A 162 -35.34 -7.11 20.28
N ALA A 163 -34.51 -6.23 20.83
CA ALA A 163 -34.68 -4.77 20.75
C ALA A 163 -33.93 -4.14 19.57
N ILE A 164 -33.10 -4.91 18.86
CA ILE A 164 -32.39 -4.42 17.67
C ILE A 164 -33.38 -4.41 16.48
N PRO A 165 -33.53 -3.30 15.76
CA PRO A 165 -34.43 -3.25 14.62
C PRO A 165 -34.07 -4.28 13.54
N ILE A 166 -35.07 -4.98 13.00
CA ILE A 166 -34.89 -6.08 12.04
C ILE A 166 -34.00 -5.67 10.85
N TYR A 167 -34.14 -4.45 10.35
CA TYR A 167 -33.33 -3.94 9.22
C TYR A 167 -31.82 -3.83 9.50
N ALA A 168 -31.42 -3.81 10.77
CA ALA A 168 -30.02 -3.81 11.20
C ALA A 168 -29.51 -5.24 11.35
N VAL A 169 -30.27 -6.13 11.99
CA VAL A 169 -29.86 -7.54 12.18
C VAL A 169 -29.75 -8.28 10.84
N ASP A 170 -30.75 -8.14 9.97
CA ASP A 170 -30.87 -8.84 8.66
C ASP A 170 -29.85 -8.38 7.60
N LYS A 171 -28.94 -7.46 7.97
CA LYS A 171 -27.84 -6.98 7.13
C LYS A 171 -26.45 -7.18 7.75
N MET A 172 -26.37 -7.67 8.98
CA MET A 172 -25.11 -7.86 9.72
C MET A 172 -24.51 -9.26 9.53
N ASP A 173 -24.67 -9.85 8.36
CA ASP A 173 -23.94 -11.06 7.97
C ASP A 173 -22.43 -10.78 7.96
N PHE A 174 -21.66 -11.53 8.75
CA PHE A 174 -20.20 -11.45 8.82
C PHE A 174 -19.52 -11.53 7.44
N THR A 175 -20.04 -12.36 6.53
CA THR A 175 -19.57 -12.47 5.14
C THR A 175 -19.84 -11.21 4.31
N SER A 176 -20.95 -10.52 4.56
CA SER A 176 -21.30 -9.28 3.88
C SER A 176 -20.37 -8.14 4.29
N PHE A 177 -19.90 -8.11 5.54
CA PHE A 177 -18.88 -7.17 6.00
C PHE A 177 -17.53 -7.38 5.29
N ILE A 178 -17.03 -8.62 5.23
CA ILE A 178 -15.77 -8.94 4.53
C ILE A 178 -15.84 -8.53 3.06
N VAL A 179 -16.94 -8.87 2.37
CA VAL A 179 -17.13 -8.48 0.97
C VAL A 179 -17.24 -6.95 0.83
N LEU A 180 -17.96 -6.27 1.72
CA LEU A 180 -18.09 -4.81 1.72
C LEU A 180 -16.73 -4.11 1.90
N TYR A 181 -15.88 -4.59 2.81
CA TYR A 181 -14.57 -3.97 3.03
C TYR A 181 -13.56 -4.26 1.94
N ILE A 182 -13.51 -5.48 1.40
CA ILE A 182 -12.60 -5.80 0.27
C ILE A 182 -13.05 -5.05 -0.99
N THR A 183 -14.34 -5.08 -1.32
CA THR A 183 -14.86 -4.34 -2.50
C THR A 183 -14.75 -2.83 -2.29
N GLY A 184 -14.98 -2.35 -1.07
CA GLY A 184 -14.77 -0.97 -0.66
C GLY A 184 -13.31 -0.54 -0.78
N GLN A 185 -12.35 -1.33 -0.28
CA GLN A 185 -10.91 -1.07 -0.37
C GLN A 185 -10.47 -1.03 -1.85
N VAL A 186 -10.84 -2.03 -2.65
CA VAL A 186 -10.54 -2.06 -4.09
C VAL A 186 -11.17 -0.88 -4.81
N LEU A 187 -12.42 -0.53 -4.50
CA LEU A 187 -13.11 0.62 -5.08
C LEU A 187 -12.44 1.93 -4.68
N LEU A 188 -12.11 2.12 -3.41
CA LEU A 188 -11.44 3.32 -2.89
C LEU A 188 -10.04 3.45 -3.49
N LEU A 189 -9.25 2.38 -3.59
CA LEU A 189 -7.95 2.40 -4.29
C LEU A 189 -8.10 2.67 -5.81
N CYS A 190 -9.20 2.24 -6.44
CA CYS A 190 -9.51 2.58 -7.83
C CYS A 190 -9.95 4.05 -8.00
N LEU A 191 -10.70 4.61 -7.04
CA LEU A 191 -11.27 5.96 -7.09
C LEU A 191 -10.29 7.04 -6.58
N PHE A 192 -9.48 6.75 -5.56
CA PHE A 192 -8.40 7.59 -5.05
C PHE A 192 -7.09 7.44 -5.83
N LYS A 193 -7.17 6.98 -7.09
CA LYS A 193 -6.04 7.08 -8.00
C LYS A 193 -5.58 8.55 -8.04
N VAL A 194 -4.29 8.78 -7.83
CA VAL A 194 -3.61 10.07 -7.59
C VAL A 194 -3.53 10.51 -6.12
N ASN A 195 -2.55 9.95 -5.40
CA ASN A 195 -1.39 10.59 -4.73
C ASN A 195 -0.71 9.45 -3.91
N ILE A 196 0.62 9.29 -3.89
CA ILE A 196 1.65 10.16 -3.28
C ILE A 196 3.03 9.92 -3.92
N THR A 197 3.51 10.86 -4.75
CA THR A 197 4.96 11.11 -4.86
C THR A 197 5.37 12.53 -4.43
N MET A 198 4.47 13.31 -3.81
CA MET A 198 4.78 14.62 -3.18
C MET A 198 3.79 14.99 -2.05
N LEU A 199 3.60 14.16 -1.01
CA LEU A 199 2.92 14.62 0.23
C LEU A 199 3.86 15.41 1.17
N GLY A 200 4.81 16.11 0.55
CA GLY A 200 5.33 17.38 1.02
C GLY A 200 4.43 18.59 0.67
N THR A 201 3.18 18.43 0.20
CA THR A 201 2.10 19.44 0.31
C THR A 201 0.68 18.96 -0.06
N LYS A 202 -0.20 18.87 0.94
CA LYS A 202 -1.70 18.87 0.95
C LYS A 202 -2.54 18.66 -0.37
N HIS A 203 -3.27 17.53 -0.38
CA HIS A 203 -4.71 17.34 -0.79
C HIS A 203 -5.18 17.43 -2.28
N GLN A 204 -5.60 16.30 -2.92
CA GLN A 204 -6.96 15.65 -2.90
C GLN A 204 -7.65 15.26 -4.27
N GLU A 205 -8.05 13.95 -4.39
CA GLU A 205 -9.05 13.29 -5.32
C GLU A 205 -8.79 13.36 -6.86
N ASP A 206 -9.45 12.59 -7.74
CA ASP A 206 -9.81 13.05 -9.11
C ASP A 206 -10.91 12.16 -9.77
N GLY A 207 -11.32 12.46 -11.02
CA GLY A 207 -12.30 11.71 -11.82
C GLY A 207 -11.72 10.68 -12.80
N PRO A 208 -12.56 9.80 -13.38
CA PRO A 208 -12.12 8.52 -13.95
C PRO A 208 -11.61 8.57 -15.40
N GLY A 209 -10.55 7.81 -15.68
CA GLY A 209 -10.02 7.56 -17.02
C GLY A 209 -10.16 6.09 -17.44
N HIS A 210 -10.78 5.83 -18.59
CA HIS A 210 -11.01 4.48 -19.13
C HIS A 210 -9.71 3.70 -19.41
N ILE A 211 -9.68 2.44 -19.00
CA ILE A 211 -8.65 1.48 -19.41
C ILE A 211 -9.03 0.93 -20.79
N LEU A 212 -8.23 1.27 -21.80
CA LEU A 212 -8.31 0.69 -23.14
C LEU A 212 -7.07 -0.17 -23.35
N ASN A 213 -7.25 -1.49 -23.48
CA ASN A 213 -6.16 -2.42 -23.82
C ASN A 213 -5.69 -2.16 -25.26
N VAL A 214 -4.72 -1.27 -25.43
CA VAL A 214 -4.06 -1.00 -26.71
C VAL A 214 -2.75 -1.80 -26.77
N PRO A 215 -2.45 -2.53 -27.86
CA PRO A 215 -1.17 -3.22 -28.01
C PRO A 215 -0.01 -2.22 -27.96
N VAL A 216 0.96 -2.46 -27.07
CA VAL A 216 2.17 -1.65 -26.97
C VAL A 216 2.95 -1.73 -28.29
N PRO A 217 3.19 -0.61 -29.00
CA PRO A 217 3.97 -0.65 -30.23
C PRO A 217 5.42 -0.98 -29.89
N VAL A 218 5.87 -2.16 -30.31
CA VAL A 218 7.28 -2.55 -30.22
C VAL A 218 8.08 -1.67 -31.16
N LEU A 219 8.62 -0.56 -30.64
CA LEU A 219 9.64 0.23 -31.32
C LEU A 219 10.87 -0.66 -31.51
N THR A 220 11.03 -1.20 -32.71
CA THR A 220 12.19 -2.01 -33.09
C THR A 220 13.47 -1.23 -32.86
N LEU A 221 14.26 -1.71 -31.90
CA LEU A 221 15.51 -1.13 -31.39
C LEU A 221 16.69 -1.25 -32.38
N ASN A 222 16.44 -0.94 -33.66
CA ASN A 222 17.45 -0.92 -34.70
C ASN A 222 17.89 0.53 -34.95
N SER A 223 19.18 0.78 -34.72
CA SER A 223 19.85 2.08 -34.55
C SER A 223 19.59 2.78 -33.21
N ILE A 224 20.68 3.12 -32.51
CA ILE A 224 20.65 3.96 -31.30
C ILE A 224 20.49 5.40 -31.76
N MET A 225 19.27 5.76 -32.18
CA MET A 225 18.91 7.14 -32.46
C MET A 225 18.86 7.90 -31.14
N GLY A 226 19.85 8.76 -30.93
CA GLY A 226 19.92 9.60 -29.74
C GLY A 226 18.67 10.48 -29.59
N ILE A 227 18.08 10.50 -28.39
CA ILE A 227 16.89 11.30 -28.09
C ILE A 227 17.32 12.71 -27.66
N THR A 228 16.97 13.71 -28.45
CA THR A 228 17.11 15.13 -28.12
C THR A 228 15.76 15.65 -27.63
N VAL A 229 15.76 16.26 -26.44
CA VAL A 229 14.54 16.83 -25.82
C VAL A 229 14.55 18.33 -25.99
N ASN A 230 13.49 18.88 -26.59
CA ASN A 230 13.32 20.33 -26.73
C ASN A 230 12.08 20.80 -25.94
N LEU A 231 12.27 21.81 -25.10
CA LEU A 231 11.24 22.56 -24.41
C LEU A 231 11.07 23.93 -25.09
N MET A 232 9.82 24.32 -25.37
CA MET A 232 9.49 25.61 -26.00
C MET A 232 8.45 26.36 -25.18
N ASP A 233 8.88 27.42 -24.47
CA ASP A 233 8.09 28.21 -23.51
C ASP A 233 7.26 27.34 -22.53
N TYR A 234 7.90 26.29 -22.04
CA TYR A 234 7.27 25.26 -21.22
C TYR A 234 6.91 25.83 -19.84
N THR A 235 5.61 25.78 -19.53
CA THR A 235 5.01 26.55 -18.43
C THR A 235 4.15 25.64 -17.57
N LEU A 236 4.31 25.73 -16.24
CA LEU A 236 3.55 24.96 -15.26
C LEU A 236 2.66 25.86 -14.42
N LYS A 237 1.34 25.62 -14.48
CA LYS A 237 0.36 26.24 -13.59
C LYS A 237 -0.25 25.21 -12.65
N VAL A 238 -0.57 25.67 -11.46
CA VAL A 238 -1.30 24.94 -10.42
C VAL A 238 -2.56 25.71 -10.13
N CYS A 239 -3.71 25.09 -10.38
CA CYS A 239 -5.04 25.66 -10.23
C CYS A 239 -5.77 24.93 -9.10
N PRO A 240 -5.70 25.43 -7.85
CA PRO A 240 -6.37 24.80 -6.73
C PRO A 240 -7.88 25.11 -6.73
N ARG A 241 -8.73 24.09 -6.50
CA ARG A 241 -10.20 24.18 -6.41
C ARG A 241 -10.68 25.17 -5.34
N ARG A 242 -9.84 25.42 -4.32
CA ARG A 242 -9.98 26.51 -3.36
C ARG A 242 -8.64 27.23 -3.21
N GLY A 243 -8.47 28.35 -3.90
CA GLY A 243 -7.28 29.19 -3.80
C GLY A 243 -7.16 30.17 -4.96
N ARG A 244 -5.95 30.68 -5.19
CA ARG A 244 -5.58 31.41 -6.40
C ARG A 244 -4.62 30.56 -7.22
N ASP A 245 -4.77 30.59 -8.54
CA ASP A 245 -3.84 29.97 -9.47
C ASP A 245 -2.40 30.45 -9.24
N ALA A 246 -1.48 29.51 -9.07
CA ALA A 246 -0.05 29.78 -8.96
C ALA A 246 0.67 29.29 -10.22
N THR A 247 1.59 30.09 -10.76
CA THR A 247 2.45 29.67 -11.88
C THR A 247 3.83 29.33 -11.34
N ILE A 248 4.19 28.04 -11.34
CA ILE A 248 5.44 27.53 -10.76
C ILE A 248 6.60 27.70 -11.74
N LEU A 249 6.40 27.32 -13.01
CA LEU A 249 7.39 27.43 -14.07
C LEU A 249 6.84 28.36 -15.15
N GLN A 250 7.66 29.29 -15.65
CA GLN A 250 7.27 30.27 -16.65
C GLN A 250 8.24 30.22 -17.84
N GLY A 251 7.72 29.92 -19.02
CA GLY A 251 8.41 30.13 -20.30
C GLY A 251 9.73 29.40 -20.51
N ILE A 252 9.91 28.21 -19.90
CA ILE A 252 11.18 27.49 -19.97
C ILE A 252 11.44 27.00 -21.40
N THR A 253 12.47 27.54 -22.03
CA THR A 253 12.92 27.14 -23.37
C THR A 253 14.33 26.57 -23.26
N SER A 254 14.51 25.31 -23.64
CA SER A 254 15.80 24.60 -23.54
C SER A 254 15.89 23.45 -24.54
N CYS A 255 17.14 23.04 -24.83
CA CYS A 255 17.45 21.91 -25.70
C CYS A 255 18.45 21.00 -24.98
N PHE A 256 18.03 19.79 -24.64
CA PHE A 256 18.87 18.76 -24.04
C PHE A 256 19.36 17.82 -25.14
N LYS A 257 20.67 17.82 -25.39
CA LYS A 257 21.26 17.13 -26.54
C LYS A 257 21.45 15.64 -26.25
N ALA A 258 21.12 14.81 -27.23
CA ALA A 258 21.40 13.38 -27.19
C ALA A 258 22.90 13.07 -27.02
N GLY A 259 23.21 11.92 -26.41
CA GLY A 259 24.59 11.44 -26.25
C GLY A 259 25.46 12.27 -25.30
N LYS A 260 24.85 13.13 -24.47
CA LYS A 260 25.53 13.96 -23.47
C LYS A 260 24.83 13.87 -22.12
N VAL A 261 25.60 13.99 -21.05
CA VAL A 261 25.06 14.27 -19.72
C VAL A 261 24.53 15.70 -19.73
N ASN A 262 23.22 15.86 -19.51
CA ASN A 262 22.55 17.14 -19.42
C ASN A 262 22.26 17.43 -17.94
N VAL A 263 22.58 18.63 -17.45
CA VAL A 263 22.50 18.96 -16.02
C VAL A 263 21.65 20.21 -15.81
N ILE A 264 20.73 20.16 -14.84
CA ILE A 264 19.88 21.29 -14.45
C ILE A 264 20.37 21.81 -13.10
N LEU A 265 20.97 23.01 -13.10
CA LEU A 265 21.59 23.64 -11.93
C LEU A 265 20.82 24.89 -11.49
N GLY A 266 20.83 25.18 -10.19
CA GLY A 266 20.18 26.37 -9.61
C GLY A 266 20.00 26.28 -8.10
N PRO A 267 19.69 27.38 -7.40
CA PRO A 267 19.55 27.42 -5.94
C PRO A 267 18.35 26.61 -5.43
N SER A 268 18.29 26.31 -4.13
CA SER A 268 17.11 25.64 -3.55
C SER A 268 15.84 26.46 -3.78
N GLY A 269 14.69 25.81 -3.95
CA GLY A 269 13.43 26.45 -4.34
C GLY A 269 13.30 26.84 -5.81
N SER A 270 14.34 26.70 -6.66
CA SER A 270 14.27 27.02 -8.10
C SER A 270 13.50 25.99 -8.96
N TRP A 271 12.58 25.22 -8.37
CA TRP A 271 11.64 24.30 -9.03
C TRP A 271 12.25 23.23 -9.98
N LYS A 272 13.53 22.88 -9.82
CA LYS A 272 14.24 21.89 -10.68
C LYS A 272 13.55 20.52 -10.68
N SER A 273 13.26 19.99 -9.50
CA SER A 273 12.56 18.70 -9.34
C SER A 273 11.13 18.78 -9.90
N SER A 274 10.48 19.94 -9.83
CA SER A 274 9.16 20.17 -10.44
C SER A 274 9.22 20.17 -11.97
N LEU A 275 10.27 20.74 -12.57
CA LEU A 275 10.52 20.66 -14.01
C LEU A 275 10.82 19.22 -14.45
N LEU A 276 11.63 18.50 -13.68
CA LEU A 276 11.93 17.08 -13.93
C LEU A 276 10.67 16.20 -13.83
N ASN A 277 9.86 16.34 -12.78
CA ASN A 277 8.57 15.66 -12.63
C ASN A 277 7.60 15.99 -13.77
N LEU A 278 7.58 17.25 -14.24
CA LEU A 278 6.77 17.67 -15.37
C LEU A 278 7.22 17.01 -16.68
N MET A 279 8.53 17.04 -16.98
CA MET A 279 9.09 16.37 -18.16
C MET A 279 8.88 14.86 -18.12
N ALA A 280 8.95 14.23 -16.94
CA ALA A 280 8.67 12.81 -16.76
C ALA A 280 7.17 12.46 -16.80
N HIS A 281 6.29 13.44 -17.03
CA HIS A 281 4.83 13.29 -17.02
C HIS A 281 4.24 12.73 -15.70
N ARG A 282 4.93 12.98 -14.56
CA ARG A 282 4.52 12.55 -13.20
C ARG A 282 3.73 13.61 -12.43
N LEU A 283 3.31 14.70 -13.08
CA LEU A 283 2.41 15.70 -12.48
C LEU A 283 0.97 15.37 -12.83
N TRP A 284 0.34 14.54 -12.00
CA TRP A 284 -1.07 14.20 -12.12
C TRP A 284 -1.94 15.28 -11.45
N SER A 285 -2.90 15.80 -12.21
CA SER A 285 -3.98 16.62 -11.67
C SER A 285 -4.77 15.87 -10.62
N ASN A 286 -5.30 16.63 -9.66
CA ASN A 286 -6.25 16.17 -8.69
C ASN A 286 -7.43 17.16 -8.58
N VAL A 287 -8.59 16.70 -8.09
CA VAL A 287 -9.87 17.39 -7.96
C VAL A 287 -9.75 18.68 -7.15
N GLN A 288 -8.81 18.73 -6.20
CA GLN A 288 -8.49 19.93 -5.43
C GLN A 288 -7.35 20.76 -6.03
N THR A 289 -6.53 20.19 -6.94
CA THR A 289 -5.31 20.81 -7.46
C THR A 289 -5.01 20.33 -8.89
N THR A 290 -5.45 21.10 -9.90
CA THR A 290 -5.17 20.77 -11.30
C THR A 290 -3.78 21.29 -11.71
N TYR A 291 -2.93 20.42 -12.28
CA TYR A 291 -1.66 20.80 -12.89
C TYR A 291 -1.84 21.02 -14.38
N VAL A 292 -1.70 22.27 -14.83
CA VAL A 292 -1.82 22.63 -16.24
C VAL A 292 -0.45 22.93 -16.83
N ALA A 293 0.10 21.94 -17.52
CA ALA A 293 1.23 22.12 -18.41
C ALA A 293 0.77 22.87 -19.66
N LYS A 294 1.34 24.04 -19.93
CA LYS A 294 1.14 24.76 -21.21
C LYS A 294 2.37 24.59 -22.11
N ARG A 295 2.07 24.34 -23.38
CA ARG A 295 2.99 24.09 -24.52
C ARG A 295 3.67 22.72 -24.53
N THR A 296 4.32 22.44 -25.66
CA THR A 296 4.79 21.12 -26.07
C THR A 296 6.26 20.91 -25.76
N MET A 297 6.55 19.87 -24.97
CA MET A 297 7.83 19.17 -25.03
C MET A 297 7.87 18.33 -26.32
N THR A 298 9.01 18.29 -27.00
CA THR A 298 9.22 17.45 -28.19
C THR A 298 10.44 16.56 -28.06
N LEU A 299 10.31 15.32 -28.53
CA LEU A 299 11.37 14.32 -28.65
C LEU A 299 11.77 14.23 -30.12
N ASN A 300 12.98 14.65 -30.47
CA ASN A 300 13.45 14.71 -31.87
C ASN A 300 12.46 15.43 -32.83
N GLY A 301 11.75 16.45 -32.34
CA GLY A 301 10.74 17.22 -33.09
C GLY A 301 9.31 16.67 -33.05
N VAL A 302 9.10 15.45 -32.56
CA VAL A 302 7.76 14.85 -32.39
C VAL A 302 7.19 15.24 -31.01
N PRO A 303 5.89 15.59 -30.86
CA PRO A 303 5.29 15.86 -29.56
C PRO A 303 5.46 14.71 -28.57
N ALA A 304 5.93 15.02 -27.36
CA ALA A 304 6.12 14.04 -26.30
C ALA A 304 4.77 13.58 -25.73
N LYS A 305 4.20 12.50 -26.28
CA LYS A 305 3.02 11.84 -25.72
C LYS A 305 3.37 11.04 -24.45
N PRO A 306 2.46 10.92 -23.46
CA PRO A 306 2.73 10.18 -22.22
C PRO A 306 3.11 8.70 -22.46
N GLU A 307 2.46 8.06 -23.42
CA GLU A 307 2.71 6.67 -23.87
C GLU A 307 4.16 6.45 -24.33
N VAL A 308 4.71 7.43 -25.04
CA VAL A 308 6.09 7.37 -25.57
C VAL A 308 7.10 7.67 -24.46
N MET A 309 6.75 8.59 -23.56
CA MET A 309 7.59 8.98 -22.43
C MET A 309 7.80 7.84 -21.43
N SER A 310 6.73 7.15 -21.03
CA SER A 310 6.80 5.99 -20.13
C SER A 310 7.61 4.80 -20.70
N THR A 311 7.75 4.72 -22.02
CA THR A 311 8.54 3.67 -22.69
C THR A 311 10.02 4.05 -22.87
N LEU A 312 10.33 5.35 -23.02
CA LEU A 312 11.68 5.84 -23.36
C LEU A 312 12.44 6.48 -22.20
N CYS A 313 11.79 6.81 -21.09
CA CYS A 313 12.39 7.51 -19.96
C CYS A 313 12.19 6.73 -18.66
N SER A 314 13.29 6.47 -17.95
CA SER A 314 13.26 6.09 -16.52
C SER A 314 13.44 7.33 -15.65
N TYR A 315 12.88 7.31 -14.44
CA TYR A 315 12.94 8.41 -13.48
C TYR A 315 13.31 7.91 -12.09
N VAL A 316 14.43 8.39 -11.56
CA VAL A 316 14.87 8.11 -10.18
C VAL A 316 14.37 9.23 -9.27
N THR A 317 13.65 8.88 -8.21
CA THR A 317 13.14 9.83 -7.19
C THR A 317 14.25 10.27 -6.25
N GLN A 318 14.09 11.44 -5.62
CA GLN A 318 15.04 11.96 -4.64
C GLN A 318 14.93 11.27 -3.27
N ASP A 319 13.77 10.67 -2.96
CA ASP A 319 13.52 9.97 -1.70
C ASP A 319 13.77 8.46 -1.84
N ASP A 320 14.74 7.96 -1.08
CA ASP A 320 15.29 6.60 -1.09
C ASP A 320 14.49 5.59 -0.23
N SER A 321 13.24 5.91 0.13
CA SER A 321 12.59 5.40 1.35
C SER A 321 11.82 4.07 1.21
N THR A 322 11.59 3.57 -0.01
CA THR A 322 10.78 2.37 -0.27
C THR A 322 11.52 1.32 -1.12
N LEU A 323 12.65 0.83 -0.60
CA LEU A 323 13.20 -0.46 -1.01
C LEU A 323 12.64 -1.56 -0.09
N LEU A 324 12.57 -2.80 -0.58
CA LEU A 324 12.24 -3.96 0.25
C LEU A 324 13.43 -4.27 1.16
N LEU A 325 13.44 -3.63 2.33
CA LEU A 325 14.56 -3.58 3.29
C LEU A 325 15.04 -4.97 3.76
N TYR A 326 14.14 -5.95 3.69
CA TYR A 326 14.32 -7.34 4.10
C TYR A 326 14.89 -8.25 3.02
N LEU A 327 15.06 -7.76 1.78
CA LEU A 327 15.70 -8.49 0.70
C LEU A 327 17.19 -8.16 0.60
N THR A 328 17.98 -9.12 0.13
CA THR A 328 19.35 -8.87 -0.32
C THR A 328 19.37 -8.08 -1.62
N VAL A 329 20.50 -7.42 -1.90
CA VAL A 329 20.75 -6.71 -3.17
C VAL A 329 20.45 -7.61 -4.38
N GLN A 330 20.89 -8.87 -4.35
CA GLN A 330 20.62 -9.83 -5.43
C GLN A 330 19.13 -10.15 -5.57
N GLU A 331 18.44 -10.44 -4.46
CA GLU A 331 17.01 -10.77 -4.49
C GLU A 331 16.16 -9.61 -5.00
N MET A 332 16.46 -8.38 -4.57
CA MET A 332 15.73 -7.19 -5.03
C MET A 332 15.95 -6.92 -6.53
N LEU A 333 17.17 -7.10 -7.04
CA LEU A 333 17.44 -7.00 -8.49
C LEU A 333 16.74 -8.11 -9.28
N GLN A 334 16.72 -9.35 -8.78
CA GLN A 334 16.00 -10.45 -9.42
C GLN A 334 14.48 -10.28 -9.34
N PHE A 335 13.95 -9.68 -8.27
CA PHE A 335 12.54 -9.33 -8.11
C PHE A 335 12.13 -8.23 -9.09
N SER A 336 12.85 -7.10 -9.10
CA SER A 336 12.64 -6.01 -10.05
C SER A 336 12.74 -6.48 -11.50
N ALA A 337 13.77 -7.25 -11.85
CA ALA A 337 13.89 -7.85 -13.18
C ALA A 337 12.75 -8.83 -13.51
N SER A 338 12.22 -9.55 -12.53
CA SER A 338 11.07 -10.46 -12.72
C SER A 338 9.78 -9.70 -13.06
N LEU A 339 9.58 -8.52 -12.46
CA LEU A 339 8.43 -7.66 -12.67
C LEU A 339 8.54 -6.79 -13.94
N GLN A 340 9.68 -6.14 -14.15
CA GLN A 340 9.87 -5.15 -15.23
C GLN A 340 10.18 -5.78 -16.60
N LEU A 341 10.84 -6.95 -16.66
CA LEU A 341 11.14 -7.60 -17.94
C LEU A 341 9.90 -8.31 -18.51
N GLN A 342 9.80 -8.36 -19.84
CA GLN A 342 8.68 -8.98 -20.57
C GLN A 342 8.31 -10.38 -20.05
N SER A 343 7.01 -10.67 -19.94
CA SER A 343 6.47 -11.95 -19.46
C SER A 343 6.85 -13.15 -20.33
N THR A 344 7.20 -12.92 -21.60
CA THR A 344 7.69 -13.93 -22.55
C THR A 344 9.12 -14.41 -22.26
N MET A 345 9.88 -13.72 -21.40
CA MET A 345 11.24 -14.13 -21.02
C MET A 345 11.22 -15.20 -19.91
N SER A 346 11.92 -16.32 -20.13
CA SER A 346 12.17 -17.34 -19.09
C SER A 346 12.78 -16.71 -17.83
N LYS A 347 12.38 -17.23 -16.65
CA LYS A 347 12.91 -16.82 -15.34
C LYS A 347 14.44 -16.84 -15.28
N GLU A 348 15.08 -17.81 -15.94
CA GLU A 348 16.55 -17.92 -16.02
C GLU A 348 17.16 -16.75 -16.79
N LYS A 349 16.56 -16.35 -17.91
CA LYS A 349 17.01 -15.18 -18.70
C LYS A 349 16.80 -13.88 -17.94
N LYS A 350 15.73 -13.78 -17.14
CA LYS A 350 15.49 -12.62 -16.27
C LYS A 350 16.54 -12.54 -15.16
N ARG A 351 16.83 -13.65 -14.47
CA ARG A 351 17.90 -13.76 -13.46
C ARG A 351 19.27 -13.40 -14.02
N HIS A 352 19.67 -14.02 -15.14
CA HIS A 352 20.96 -13.76 -15.77
C HIS A 352 21.15 -12.28 -16.13
N ARG A 353 20.09 -11.62 -16.60
CA ARG A 353 20.11 -10.17 -16.89
C ARG A 353 20.19 -9.31 -15.62
N ALA A 354 19.58 -9.74 -14.51
CA ALA A 354 19.75 -9.09 -13.22
C ALA A 354 21.20 -9.22 -12.71
N ASP A 355 21.79 -10.41 -12.80
CA ASP A 355 23.19 -10.65 -12.40
C ASP A 355 24.18 -9.87 -13.29
N GLU A 356 23.89 -9.75 -14.60
CA GLU A 356 24.67 -8.92 -15.55
C GLU A 356 24.63 -7.43 -15.18
N VAL A 357 23.45 -6.90 -14.80
CA VAL A 357 23.30 -5.52 -14.32
C VAL A 357 24.01 -5.33 -12.98
N MET A 358 23.84 -6.25 -12.02
CA MET A 358 24.53 -6.21 -10.73
C MET A 358 26.05 -6.11 -10.87
N LEU A 359 26.63 -6.88 -11.81
CA LEU A 359 28.07 -6.85 -12.10
C LEU A 359 28.49 -5.54 -12.80
N LYS A 360 27.68 -5.01 -13.73
CA LYS A 360 27.94 -3.71 -14.39
C LYS A 360 27.85 -2.53 -13.43
N MET A 361 26.96 -2.58 -12.45
CA MET A 361 26.82 -1.59 -11.40
C MET A 361 27.88 -1.75 -10.30
N GLY A 362 28.76 -2.76 -10.34
CA GLY A 362 29.83 -2.96 -9.36
C GLY A 362 29.39 -3.55 -8.03
N LEU A 363 28.11 -3.94 -7.88
CA LEU A 363 27.48 -4.38 -6.62
C LEU A 363 27.77 -5.85 -6.27
N LYS A 364 28.86 -6.41 -6.79
CA LYS A 364 29.19 -7.83 -6.64
C LYS A 364 29.61 -8.18 -5.21
N GLU A 365 30.25 -7.26 -4.48
CA GLU A 365 30.74 -7.54 -3.12
C GLU A 365 29.60 -7.53 -2.09
N CYS A 366 28.59 -6.68 -2.28
CA CYS A 366 27.43 -6.54 -1.39
C CYS A 366 26.17 -7.32 -1.82
N HIS A 367 26.26 -8.20 -2.82
CA HIS A 367 25.10 -8.90 -3.39
C HIS A 367 24.27 -9.73 -2.39
N HIS A 368 24.91 -10.33 -1.38
CA HIS A 368 24.27 -11.07 -0.29
C HIS A 368 23.98 -10.22 0.95
N THR A 369 24.32 -8.93 0.94
CA THR A 369 23.99 -7.99 2.01
C THR A 369 22.53 -7.57 1.88
N LEU A 370 21.83 -7.47 3.00
CA LEU A 370 20.50 -6.86 3.05
C LEU A 370 20.57 -5.39 2.63
N ILE A 371 19.51 -4.89 1.99
CA ILE A 371 19.41 -3.47 1.69
C ILE A 371 19.36 -2.65 3.00
N GLY A 372 18.57 -3.09 3.99
CA GLY A 372 18.53 -2.50 5.32
C GLY A 372 17.97 -1.07 5.40
N ASN A 373 17.93 -0.53 6.62
CA ASN A 373 17.52 0.84 6.94
C ASN A 373 18.25 1.32 8.20
N GLU A 374 17.81 2.44 8.80
CA GLU A 374 18.39 2.97 10.05
C GLU A 374 18.27 2.01 11.26
N LEU A 375 17.40 1.01 11.19
CA LEU A 375 17.16 0.00 12.25
C LEU A 375 17.79 -1.37 11.93
N LEU A 376 18.03 -1.66 10.65
CA LEU A 376 18.56 -2.93 10.13
C LEU A 376 19.83 -2.66 9.34
N ASN A 377 20.99 -3.06 9.87
CA ASN A 377 22.27 -2.97 9.19
C ASN A 377 22.19 -3.56 7.77
N GLY A 378 22.57 -2.77 6.77
CA GLY A 378 22.55 -3.15 5.37
C GLY A 378 23.70 -2.50 4.59
N ILE A 379 23.50 -2.31 3.29
CA ILE A 379 24.49 -1.65 2.41
C ILE A 379 24.74 -0.19 2.81
N SER A 380 25.94 0.32 2.51
CA SER A 380 26.30 1.70 2.79
C SER A 380 25.48 2.70 1.95
N GLY A 381 25.38 3.95 2.39
CA GLY A 381 24.67 4.99 1.65
C GLY A 381 25.19 5.23 0.22
N GLY A 382 26.50 5.03 -0.01
CA GLY A 382 27.10 5.10 -1.35
C GLY A 382 26.69 3.93 -2.24
N GLU A 383 26.71 2.71 -1.71
CA GLU A 383 26.21 1.52 -2.43
C GLU A 383 24.70 1.61 -2.70
N LYS A 384 23.93 2.20 -1.78
CA LYS A 384 22.50 2.46 -1.96
C LYS A 384 22.24 3.43 -3.12
N GLN A 385 23.02 4.51 -3.24
CA GLN A 385 22.97 5.44 -4.38
C GLN A 385 23.44 4.80 -5.70
N GLN A 386 24.29 3.78 -5.64
CA GLN A 386 24.78 3.02 -6.80
C GLN A 386 23.85 1.86 -7.18
N PHE A 387 22.91 1.49 -6.29
CA PHE A 387 21.86 0.50 -6.51
C PHE A 387 20.62 1.09 -7.19
N PHE A 388 20.29 2.36 -6.90
CA PHE A 388 19.21 3.12 -7.54
C PHE A 388 19.54 3.55 -8.99
#